data_AF-A0A380TKY0-F1
#
_entry.id   AF-A0A380TKY0-F1
#
_cell.length_a   1.000
_cell.length_b   1.000
_cell.length_c   1.000
_cell.angle_alpha   90.00
_cell.angle_beta   90.00
_cell.angle_gamma   90.00
#
_symmetry.space_group_name_H-M   'P 1'
#
loop_
_entity.id
_entity.type
_entity.pdbx_description
1 polymer ?
#
loop_
_entity_poly.entity_id
_entity_poly.type
_entity_poly.pdbx_seq_one_letter_code
_entity_poly.pdbx_strand_id
1 'polypeptide(L)'
;MATAAAWSSGLAGGMVLQSASNGECRVKYIIVRTPNGEAPVVFPRAFLHRYVASLFAPMEVTAAGFVTMAEGRLRCYGKSAGLRLPSRPEFDSALVNAGLDGARDFPWTEPPAEPPAEP
;
A
#
# COMPACT_ATOMS: atom_id res chain seq x y z
N MET A 1 7.08 56.45 5.07
CA MET A 1 5.75 55.80 5.06
C MET A 1 5.37 55.60 3.60
N ALA A 2 5.36 54.36 3.11
CA ALA A 2 4.99 54.04 1.74
C ALA A 2 3.71 53.19 1.76
N THR A 3 2.67 53.67 1.08
CA THR A 3 1.38 53.01 0.95
C THR A 3 1.22 52.45 -0.46
N ALA A 4 0.80 51.17 -0.49
CA ALA A 4 0.09 50.38 -1.50
C ALA A 4 -0.67 51.16 -2.59
N ALA A 5 -1.00 50.64 -3.79
CA ALA A 5 -0.91 49.33 -4.45
C ALA A 5 -1.35 49.55 -5.92
N ALA A 6 -1.07 48.61 -6.83
CA ALA A 6 -2.05 48.19 -7.84
C ALA A 6 -1.58 46.94 -8.61
N TRP A 7 -2.55 46.16 -9.02
CA TRP A 7 -2.53 44.73 -9.32
C TRP A 7 -1.84 44.32 -10.63
N SER A 8 -1.21 43.15 -10.59
CA SER A 8 -0.72 42.44 -11.77
C SER A 8 -1.84 41.56 -12.34
N SER A 9 -2.19 41.81 -13.59
CA SER A 9 -3.05 40.96 -14.42
C SER A 9 -2.17 40.26 -15.45
N GLY A 10 -2.35 38.95 -15.65
CA GLY A 10 -1.77 38.29 -16.82
C GLY A 10 -1.45 36.83 -16.62
N LEU A 11 -2.49 35.99 -16.72
CA LEU A 11 -2.38 34.59 -17.09
C LEU A 11 -1.63 34.48 -18.43
N ALA A 12 -0.46 33.85 -18.43
CA ALA A 12 0.11 33.20 -19.60
C ALA A 12 0.72 31.88 -19.15
N GLY A 13 0.18 30.79 -19.69
CA GLY A 13 0.40 29.43 -19.23
C GLY A 13 1.83 28.98 -19.43
N GLY A 14 2.53 28.78 -18.33
CA GLY A 14 3.52 27.73 -18.20
C GLY A 14 2.88 26.63 -17.37
N MET A 15 2.24 25.66 -18.01
CA MET A 15 1.94 24.38 -17.37
C MET A 15 3.30 23.75 -17.05
N VAL A 16 3.80 24.01 -15.85
CA VAL A 16 4.88 23.22 -15.26
C VAL A 16 4.28 21.84 -15.12
N LEU A 17 4.61 20.95 -16.07
CA LEU A 17 4.56 19.51 -15.87
C LEU A 17 5.49 19.24 -14.67
N GLN A 18 4.95 19.37 -13.47
CA GLN A 18 5.57 18.79 -12.30
C GLN A 18 5.57 17.29 -12.56
N SER A 19 6.78 16.80 -12.84
CA SER A 19 7.17 15.41 -12.91
C SER A 19 6.58 14.65 -11.71
N ALA A 20 5.40 14.06 -11.90
CA ALA A 20 4.71 13.29 -10.88
C ALA A 20 4.92 11.80 -11.15
N SER A 21 6.15 11.32 -10.95
CA SER A 21 6.39 9.92 -10.60
C SER A 21 7.82 9.72 -10.06
N ASN A 22 8.18 10.43 -8.99
CA ASN A 22 9.00 9.75 -7.98
C ASN A 22 8.06 8.72 -7.36
N GLY A 23 8.28 7.44 -7.67
CA GLY A 23 7.37 6.34 -7.37
C GLY A 23 7.04 6.23 -5.89
N GLU A 24 6.01 6.93 -5.44
CA GLU A 24 5.28 6.55 -4.25
C GLU A 24 4.71 5.16 -4.53
N CYS A 25 5.30 4.13 -3.95
CA CYS A 25 4.71 2.81 -3.86
C CYS A 25 3.41 2.94 -3.07
N ARG A 26 2.34 3.34 -3.74
CA ARG A 26 1.01 3.45 -3.16
C ARG A 26 0.43 2.05 -3.10
N VAL A 27 0.90 1.28 -2.14
CA VAL A 27 0.40 -0.05 -1.81
C VAL A 27 -0.66 0.06 -0.73
N LYS A 28 -1.54 -0.93 -0.67
CA LYS A 28 -2.56 -1.07 0.37
C LYS A 28 -2.29 -2.34 1.14
N TYR A 29 -2.90 -2.44 2.31
CA TYR A 29 -2.86 -3.67 3.08
C TYR A 29 -4.17 -3.92 3.83
N ILE A 30 -4.37 -5.17 4.20
CA ILE A 30 -5.29 -5.62 5.25
C ILE A 30 -4.52 -6.51 6.22
N ILE A 31 -4.98 -6.59 7.47
CA ILE A 31 -4.54 -7.59 8.44
C ILE A 31 -5.71 -8.55 8.66
N VAL A 32 -5.45 -9.83 8.47
CA VAL A 32 -6.43 -10.90 8.71
C VAL A 32 -6.08 -11.65 9.98
N ARG A 33 -7.09 -12.02 10.76
CA ARG A 33 -6.94 -12.89 11.93
C ARG A 33 -7.00 -14.35 11.49
N THR A 34 -5.90 -15.06 11.74
CA THR A 34 -5.75 -16.50 11.50
C THR A 34 -5.70 -17.24 12.84
N PRO A 35 -5.84 -18.58 12.85
CA PRO A 35 -5.65 -19.37 14.07
C PRO A 35 -4.28 -19.20 14.74
N ASN A 36 -3.26 -18.83 13.96
CA ASN A 36 -1.88 -18.65 14.43
C ASN A 36 -1.55 -17.18 14.78
N GLY A 37 -2.54 -16.30 14.77
CA GLY A 37 -2.37 -14.86 15.00
C GLY A 37 -2.72 -14.00 13.80
N GLU A 38 -2.27 -12.75 13.80
CA GLU A 38 -2.58 -11.78 12.76
C GLU A 38 -1.55 -11.84 11.61
N ALA A 39 -2.04 -11.88 10.37
CA ALA A 39 -1.22 -11.97 9.17
C ALA A 39 -1.47 -10.79 8.22
N PRO A 40 -0.42 -10.11 7.73
CA PRO A 40 -0.57 -9.02 6.78
C PRO A 40 -0.75 -9.53 5.34
N VAL A 41 -1.62 -8.86 4.58
CA VAL A 41 -1.76 -9.03 3.14
C VAL A 41 -1.56 -7.67 2.48
N VAL A 42 -0.47 -7.53 1.71
CA VAL A 42 -0.13 -6.31 0.97
C VAL A 42 -0.49 -6.48 -0.48
N PHE A 43 -1.11 -5.46 -1.09
CA PHE A 43 -1.60 -5.55 -2.46
C PHE A 43 -1.57 -4.19 -3.19
N PRO A 44 -1.49 -4.19 -4.53
CA PRO A 44 -1.47 -2.96 -5.32
C PRO A 44 -2.71 -2.09 -5.10
N ARG A 45 -2.57 -0.77 -5.21
CA ARG A 45 -3.68 0.17 -5.06
C ARG A 45 -4.83 -0.01 -6.06
N ALA A 46 -4.60 -0.71 -7.17
CA ALA A 46 -5.65 -1.07 -8.12
C ALA A 46 -6.80 -1.85 -7.44
N PHE A 47 -6.51 -2.65 -6.41
CA PHE A 47 -7.52 -3.41 -5.70
C PHE A 47 -8.19 -2.62 -4.56
N LEU A 48 -9.47 -2.88 -4.34
CA LEU A 48 -10.25 -2.32 -3.24
C LEU A 48 -10.08 -3.17 -1.99
N HIS A 49 -9.99 -2.55 -0.79
CA HIS A 49 -9.91 -3.29 0.48
C HIS A 49 -11.06 -4.29 0.64
N ARG A 50 -12.30 -3.89 0.28
CA ARG A 50 -13.47 -4.77 0.35
C ARG A 50 -13.34 -6.02 -0.52
N TYR A 51 -12.75 -5.86 -1.70
CA TYR A 51 -12.60 -6.96 -2.65
C TYR A 51 -11.56 -7.93 -2.12
N VAL A 52 -10.39 -7.43 -1.73
CA VAL A 52 -9.35 -8.29 -1.16
C VAL A 52 -9.85 -8.98 0.11
N ALA A 53 -10.49 -8.26 1.03
CA ALA A 53 -11.08 -8.85 2.24
C ALA A 53 -12.05 -10.00 1.94
N SER A 54 -12.87 -9.88 0.89
CA SER A 54 -13.81 -10.94 0.51
C SER A 54 -13.13 -12.25 0.07
N LEU A 55 -11.89 -12.17 -0.44
CA LEU A 55 -11.11 -13.37 -0.80
C LEU A 55 -10.65 -14.17 0.42
N PHE A 56 -10.62 -13.52 1.60
CA PHE A 56 -10.19 -14.15 2.85
C PHE A 56 -11.37 -14.57 3.73
N ALA A 57 -12.62 -14.43 3.27
CA ALA A 57 -13.77 -14.91 4.03
C ALA A 57 -13.66 -16.43 4.28
N PRO A 58 -14.00 -16.92 5.50
CA PRO A 58 -14.69 -16.22 6.59
C PRO A 58 -13.75 -15.56 7.63
N MET A 59 -12.46 -15.37 7.34
CA MET A 59 -11.52 -14.77 8.30
C MET A 59 -11.87 -13.32 8.62
N GLU A 60 -11.68 -12.93 9.88
CA GLU A 60 -11.89 -11.56 10.36
C GLU A 60 -10.77 -10.65 9.87
N VAL A 61 -11.11 -9.49 9.30
CA VAL A 61 -10.15 -8.43 9.00
C VAL A 61 -10.07 -7.48 10.19
N THR A 62 -8.91 -7.36 10.81
CA THR A 62 -8.74 -6.58 12.06
C THR A 62 -8.24 -5.16 11.81
N ALA A 63 -7.50 -4.94 10.73
CA ALA A 63 -7.01 -3.62 10.33
C ALA A 63 -6.91 -3.49 8.81
N ALA A 64 -6.99 -2.26 8.31
CA ALA A 64 -6.83 -1.98 6.87
C ALA A 64 -6.39 -0.55 6.64
N GLY A 65 -5.49 -0.35 5.67
CA GLY A 65 -4.97 0.97 5.40
C GLY A 65 -4.09 1.04 4.15
N PHE A 66 -3.23 2.05 4.16
CA PHE A 66 -2.28 2.34 3.10
C PHE A 66 -0.87 2.13 3.61
N VAL A 67 0.02 1.87 2.66
CA VAL A 67 1.43 1.67 2.93
C VAL A 67 2.22 2.73 2.18
N THR A 68 3.22 3.29 2.84
CA THR A 68 4.26 4.12 2.23
C THR A 68 5.64 3.53 2.53
N MET A 69 6.63 3.86 1.72
CA MET A 69 8.02 3.50 1.97
C MET A 69 8.72 4.67 2.66
N ALA A 70 9.34 4.42 3.81
CA ALA A 70 10.15 5.41 4.51
C ALA A 70 11.39 4.71 5.09
N GLU A 71 12.58 5.25 4.83
CA GLU A 71 13.85 4.72 5.35
C GLU A 71 14.08 3.23 5.01
N GLY A 72 13.61 2.78 3.84
CA GLY A 72 13.73 1.38 3.40
C GLY A 72 12.81 0.39 4.12
N ARG A 73 11.87 0.89 4.95
CA ARG A 73 10.84 0.11 5.64
C ARG A 73 9.45 0.54 5.20
N LEU A 74 8.50 -0.40 5.24
CA LEU A 74 7.09 -0.10 5.00
C LEU A 74 6.46 0.53 6.24
N ARG A 75 5.76 1.65 6.07
CA ARG A 75 4.97 2.31 7.12
C ARG A 75 3.49 2.29 6.76
N CYS A 76 2.68 1.74 7.66
CA CYS A 76 1.24 1.61 7.56
C CYS A 76 0.55 2.86 8.13
N TYR A 77 -0.50 3.34 7.46
CA TYR A 77 -1.25 4.52 7.90
C TYR A 77 -2.68 4.57 7.34
N GLY A 78 -3.44 5.55 7.85
CA GLY A 78 -4.75 5.92 7.34
C GLY A 78 -5.88 5.01 7.81
N LYS A 79 -6.95 4.96 7.02
CA LYS A 79 -8.16 4.20 7.32
C LYS A 79 -8.77 3.68 6.03
N SER A 80 -9.28 2.46 6.04
CA SER A 80 -10.09 1.96 4.92
C SER A 80 -11.50 2.54 4.99
N ALA A 81 -11.90 3.32 3.98
CA ALA A 81 -13.29 3.77 3.85
C ALA A 81 -14.27 2.61 3.61
N GLY A 82 -13.85 1.61 2.83
CA GLY A 82 -14.70 0.48 2.43
C GLY A 82 -14.96 -0.51 3.56
N LEU A 83 -13.98 -0.75 4.44
CA LEU A 83 -14.12 -1.63 5.60
C LEU A 83 -14.41 -0.88 6.90
N ARG A 84 -14.27 0.45 6.90
CA ARG A 84 -14.37 1.34 8.07
C ARG A 84 -13.39 1.01 9.20
N LEU A 85 -12.35 0.22 8.92
CA LEU A 85 -11.29 -0.16 9.85
C LEU A 85 -10.12 0.83 9.77
N PRO A 86 -9.61 1.31 10.92
CA PRO A 86 -8.41 2.13 10.97
C PRO A 86 -7.14 1.27 10.83
N SER A 87 -6.05 1.91 10.41
CA SER A 87 -4.69 1.40 10.58
C SER A 87 -4.25 1.52 12.04
N ARG A 88 -3.41 0.59 12.51
CA ARG A 88 -2.64 0.70 13.77
C ARG A 88 -1.16 0.88 13.39
N PRO A 89 -0.68 2.12 13.18
CA PRO A 89 0.55 2.38 12.44
C PRO A 89 1.78 1.62 12.94
N GLU A 90 2.09 1.67 14.24
CA GLU A 90 3.30 0.99 14.74
C GLU A 90 3.19 -0.53 14.61
N PHE A 91 2.07 -1.10 15.08
CA PHE A 91 1.86 -2.54 15.12
C PHE A 91 1.70 -3.16 13.71
N ASP A 92 0.90 -2.54 12.85
CA ASP A 92 0.67 -3.05 11.49
C ASP A 92 1.94 -2.91 10.64
N SER A 93 2.74 -1.86 10.82
CA SER A 93 4.03 -1.72 10.14
C SER A 93 4.98 -2.83 10.57
N ALA A 94 5.04 -3.16 11.86
CA ALA A 94 5.88 -4.24 12.36
C ALA A 94 5.48 -5.59 11.73
N LEU A 95 4.17 -5.92 11.70
CA LEU A 95 3.68 -7.13 11.06
C LEU A 95 4.03 -7.19 9.56
N VAL A 96 3.76 -6.12 8.82
CA VAL A 96 4.03 -6.05 7.38
C VAL A 96 5.52 -6.22 7.07
N ASN A 97 6.41 -5.55 7.81
CA ASN A 97 7.85 -5.69 7.60
C ASN A 97 8.34 -7.09 7.99
N ALA A 98 7.83 -7.68 9.09
CA ALA A 98 8.18 -9.04 9.49
C ALA A 98 7.79 -10.07 8.42
N GLY A 99 6.62 -9.92 7.80
CA GLY A 99 6.19 -10.77 6.69
C GLY A 99 7.08 -10.65 5.46
N LEU A 100 7.55 -9.43 5.14
CA LEU A 100 8.49 -9.23 4.03
C LEU A 100 9.90 -9.77 4.33
N ASP A 101 10.38 -9.59 5.54
CA ASP A 101 11.69 -10.11 5.95
C ASP A 101 11.67 -11.65 5.91
N GLY A 102 10.60 -12.30 6.41
CA GLY A 102 10.44 -13.75 6.28
C GLY A 102 10.23 -14.25 4.84
N ALA A 103 9.62 -13.44 3.96
CA ALA A 103 9.50 -13.75 2.54
C ALA A 103 10.84 -13.66 1.79
N ARG A 104 11.83 -12.91 2.29
CA ARG A 104 13.20 -12.93 1.74
C ARG A 104 13.91 -14.25 2.02
N ASP A 105 13.57 -14.90 3.12
CA ASP A 105 14.15 -16.19 3.52
C ASP A 105 13.53 -17.37 2.76
N PHE A 106 12.37 -17.17 2.11
CA PHE A 106 11.81 -18.10 1.13
C PHE A 106 12.19 -17.65 -0.29
N PRO A 107 13.24 -18.21 -0.91
CA PRO A 107 13.49 -17.92 -2.32
C PRO A 107 12.25 -18.37 -3.08
N TRP A 108 11.59 -17.43 -3.76
CA TRP A 108 10.57 -17.76 -4.74
C TRP A 108 11.27 -18.56 -5.84
N THR A 109 11.26 -19.88 -5.71
CA THR A 109 11.69 -20.78 -6.78
C THR A 109 10.71 -20.58 -7.93
N GLU A 110 11.20 -20.26 -9.12
CA GLU A 110 10.36 -20.21 -10.31
C GLU A 110 9.48 -21.48 -10.37
N PRO A 111 8.19 -21.36 -10.73
CA PRO A 111 7.37 -22.54 -10.93
C PRO A 111 8.09 -23.47 -11.93
N PRO A 112 8.12 -24.80 -11.69
CA PRO A 112 8.81 -25.72 -12.56
C PRO A 112 8.32 -25.53 -14.00
N ALA A 113 9.25 -25.41 -14.94
CA ALA A 113 8.94 -25.31 -16.36
C ALA A 113 7.94 -26.42 -16.73
N GLU A 114 6.90 -26.06 -17.50
CA GLU A 114 5.88 -27.01 -17.94
C GLU A 114 6.53 -28.32 -18.42
N PRO A 115 6.02 -29.49 -17.98
CA PRO A 115 6.57 -30.76 -18.43
C PRO A 115 6.53 -30.80 -19.97
N PRO A 116 7.57 -31.36 -20.63
CA PRO A 116 7.60 -31.43 -22.08
C PRO A 116 6.33 -32.11 -22.57
N ALA A 117 5.64 -31.47 -23.52
CA ALA A 117 4.47 -32.03 -24.16
C ALA A 117 4.81 -33.45 -24.65
N GLU A 118 4.06 -34.44 -24.17
CA GLU A 118 4.26 -35.84 -24.58
C GLU A 118 4.07 -35.95 -26.11
N PRO A 119 4.89 -36.76 -26.79
CA PRO A 119 4.90 -36.89 -28.26
C PRO A 119 3.67 -37.58 -28.84
#